data_AF-A0A6A8LV28-F1
#
_entry.id   AF-A0A6A8LV28-F1
#
_cell.length_a   1.000
_cell.length_b   1.000
_cell.length_c   1.000
_cell.angle_alpha   90.00
_cell.angle_beta   90.00
_cell.angle_gamma   90.00
#
_symmetry.space_group_name_H-M   'P 1'
#
loop_
_entity.id
_entity.type
_entity.pdbx_description
1 polymer ?
#
loop_
_entity_poly.entity_id
_entity_poly.type
_entity_poly.pdbx_seq_one_letter_code
_entity_poly.pdbx_strand_id
1 'polypeptide(L)'
;MNKKVLKTLEYDKVKQNLYAFTTTSMGKRLIDKLEPSSDYDEIANSLSQTKDGADILRIKGGIPVPNLISIKSFLKRLDIGGTLNSKELAAIGRVLRATNEVNRFFKD
;
A
#
# COMPACT_ATOMS: atom_id res chain seq x y z
N MET A 1 -8.93 -15.97 -14.75
CA MET A 1 -9.74 -14.99 -15.52
C MET A 1 -9.36 -15.01 -17.01
N ASN A 2 -10.27 -14.68 -17.94
CA ASN A 2 -9.96 -14.65 -19.39
C ASN A 2 -9.24 -13.34 -19.78
N LYS A 3 -7.94 -13.42 -20.10
CA LYS A 3 -7.10 -12.27 -20.46
C LYS A 3 -7.61 -11.48 -21.68
N LYS A 4 -8.27 -12.14 -22.64
CA LYS A 4 -8.82 -11.49 -23.84
C LYS A 4 -9.96 -10.54 -23.46
N VAL A 5 -10.82 -10.97 -22.53
CA VAL A 5 -11.94 -10.15 -22.02
C VAL A 5 -11.41 -8.94 -21.25
N LEU A 6 -10.42 -9.13 -20.37
CA LEU A 6 -9.83 -8.01 -19.61
C LEU A 6 -9.19 -6.95 -20.52
N LYS A 7 -8.57 -7.39 -21.63
CA LYS A 7 -8.03 -6.48 -22.64
C LYS A 7 -9.14 -5.71 -23.35
N THR A 8 -10.24 -6.38 -23.73
CA THR A 8 -11.40 -5.73 -24.37
C THR A 8 -12.09 -4.74 -23.43
N LEU A 9 -12.19 -5.05 -22.14
CA LEU A 9 -12.72 -4.15 -21.11
C LEU A 9 -11.73 -3.06 -20.67
N GLU A 10 -10.55 -3.01 -21.29
CA GLU A 10 -9.49 -2.04 -21.00
C GLU A 10 -9.11 -1.99 -19.51
N TYR A 11 -9.10 -3.15 -18.84
CA TYR A 11 -8.84 -3.24 -17.41
C TYR A 11 -7.48 -2.63 -17.01
N ASP A 12 -6.49 -2.70 -17.91
CA ASP A 12 -5.19 -2.04 -17.71
C ASP A 12 -5.32 -0.52 -17.57
N LYS A 13 -6.25 0.14 -18.27
CA LYS A 13 -6.50 1.59 -18.08
C LYS A 13 -7.02 1.91 -16.70
N VAL A 14 -7.87 1.04 -16.14
CA VAL A 14 -8.33 1.16 -14.75
C VAL A 14 -7.14 1.08 -13.78
N LYS A 15 -6.24 0.12 -13.97
CA LYS A 15 -4.99 0.04 -13.20
C LYS A 15 -4.12 1.29 -13.36
N GLN A 16 -3.99 1.83 -14.57
CA GLN A 16 -3.24 3.08 -14.80
C GLN A 16 -3.84 4.27 -14.04
N ASN A 17 -5.16 4.37 -13.97
CA ASN A 17 -5.81 5.41 -13.16
C ASN A 17 -5.47 5.26 -11.67
N LEU A 18 -5.45 4.03 -11.14
CA LEU A 18 -5.05 3.78 -9.75
C LEU A 18 -3.57 4.12 -9.52
N TYR A 19 -2.69 3.85 -10.48
CA TYR A 19 -1.26 4.18 -10.38
C TYR A 19 -1.01 5.66 -10.17
N ALA A 20 -1.79 6.54 -10.82
CA ALA A 20 -1.65 7.98 -10.70
C ALA A 20 -1.86 8.49 -9.27
N PHE A 21 -2.68 7.78 -8.47
CA PHE A 21 -2.98 8.14 -7.08
C PHE A 21 -2.22 7.31 -6.04
N THR A 22 -1.35 6.39 -6.47
CA THR A 22 -0.66 5.47 -5.55
C THR A 22 0.78 5.88 -5.32
N THR A 23 1.10 6.21 -4.06
CA THR A 23 2.41 6.74 -3.67
C THR A 23 3.40 5.67 -3.24
N THR A 24 2.93 4.59 -2.60
CA THR A 24 3.81 3.58 -2.00
C THR A 24 4.21 2.48 -2.99
N SER A 25 5.45 1.99 -2.85
CA SER A 25 5.93 0.86 -3.66
C SER A 25 5.12 -0.43 -3.41
N MET A 26 4.61 -0.62 -2.20
CA MET A 26 3.71 -1.73 -1.87
C MET A 26 2.36 -1.60 -2.58
N GLY A 27 1.73 -0.42 -2.53
CA GLY A 27 0.47 -0.17 -3.23
C GLY A 27 0.58 -0.39 -4.74
N LYS A 28 1.70 0.05 -5.34
CA LYS A 28 1.98 -0.22 -6.76
C LYS A 28 2.02 -1.72 -7.08
N ARG A 29 2.69 -2.52 -6.24
CA ARG A 29 2.71 -3.98 -6.40
C ARG A 29 1.34 -4.63 -6.20
N LEU A 30 0.47 -4.05 -5.38
CA LEU A 30 -0.90 -4.53 -5.22
C LEU A 30 -1.72 -4.28 -6.49
N ILE A 31 -1.56 -3.10 -7.13
CA ILE A 31 -2.21 -2.80 -8.41
C ILE A 31 -1.73 -3.73 -9.52
N ASP A 32 -0.43 -4.03 -9.58
CA ASP A 32 0.12 -5.00 -10.56
C ASP A 32 -0.62 -6.33 -10.48
N LYS A 33 -0.84 -6.81 -9.26
CA LYS A 33 -1.48 -8.09 -8.95
C LYS A 33 -3.01 -8.05 -8.94
N LEU A 34 -3.62 -6.87 -9.01
CA LEU A 34 -5.06 -6.71 -8.93
C LEU A 34 -5.71 -7.41 -10.12
N GLU A 35 -6.58 -8.38 -9.86
CA GLU A 35 -7.41 -9.03 -10.88
C GLU A 35 -8.86 -9.01 -10.39
N PRO A 36 -9.86 -9.04 -11.29
CA PRO A 36 -11.24 -9.19 -10.85
C PRO A 36 -11.41 -10.53 -10.15
N SER A 37 -12.21 -10.55 -9.10
CA SER A 37 -12.66 -11.78 -8.46
C SER A 37 -14.04 -12.18 -9.00
N SER A 38 -14.36 -13.48 -8.88
CA SER A 38 -15.70 -14.03 -9.10
C SER A 38 -16.31 -14.56 -7.80
N ASP A 39 -15.58 -14.48 -6.70
CA ASP A 39 -16.05 -14.88 -5.37
C ASP A 39 -16.86 -13.74 -4.75
N TYR A 40 -18.09 -14.03 -4.33
CA TYR A 40 -19.00 -13.01 -3.82
C TYR A 40 -18.48 -12.36 -2.54
N ASP A 41 -17.95 -13.16 -1.61
CA ASP A 41 -17.50 -12.68 -0.30
C ASP A 41 -16.23 -11.81 -0.47
N GLU A 42 -15.31 -12.21 -1.34
CA GLU A 42 -14.14 -11.42 -1.70
C GLU A 42 -14.54 -10.07 -2.31
N ILE A 43 -15.50 -10.06 -3.24
CA ILE A 43 -16.01 -8.83 -3.87
C ILE A 43 -16.67 -7.92 -2.84
N ALA A 44 -17.58 -8.47 -2.02
CA ALA A 44 -18.31 -7.73 -1.00
C ALA A 44 -17.35 -7.09 0.01
N ASN A 45 -16.36 -7.85 0.48
CA ASN A 45 -15.33 -7.34 1.38
C ASN A 45 -14.46 -6.24 0.72
N SER A 46 -14.03 -6.44 -0.54
CA SER A 46 -13.22 -5.45 -1.27
C SER A 46 -13.97 -4.14 -1.49
N LEU A 47 -15.27 -4.21 -1.79
CA LEU A 47 -16.13 -3.04 -1.93
C LEU A 47 -16.34 -2.32 -0.60
N SER A 48 -16.54 -3.07 0.49
CA SER A 48 -16.63 -2.49 1.84
C SER A 48 -15.37 -1.73 2.22
N GLN A 49 -14.19 -2.35 2.02
CA GLN A 49 -12.90 -1.70 2.30
C GLN A 49 -12.68 -0.44 1.44
N THR A 50 -13.12 -0.47 0.19
CA THR A 50 -13.03 0.69 -0.71
C THR A 50 -13.92 1.83 -0.21
N LYS A 51 -15.14 1.51 0.26
CA LYS A 51 -16.05 2.49 0.86
C LYS A 51 -15.47 3.11 2.12
N ASP A 52 -14.95 2.29 3.03
CA ASP A 52 -14.31 2.76 4.26
C ASP A 52 -13.14 3.71 3.96
N GLY A 53 -12.30 3.35 2.98
CA GLY A 53 -11.20 4.20 2.51
C GLY A 53 -11.67 5.53 1.93
N ALA A 54 -12.74 5.53 1.13
CA ALA A 54 -13.33 6.75 0.58
C ALA A 54 -13.93 7.64 1.68
N ASP A 55 -14.58 7.05 2.68
CA ASP A 55 -15.14 7.79 3.81
C ASP A 55 -14.04 8.36 4.71
N ILE A 56 -12.98 7.60 4.99
CA ILE A 56 -11.78 8.09 5.69
C ILE A 56 -11.17 9.29 4.94
N LEU A 57 -11.01 9.18 3.62
CA LEU A 57 -10.46 10.25 2.80
C LEU A 57 -11.34 11.51 2.88
N ARG A 58 -12.67 11.34 2.78
CA ARG A 58 -13.65 12.43 2.82
C ARG A 58 -13.74 13.11 4.17
N ILE A 59 -13.73 12.35 5.27
CA ILE A 59 -13.98 12.87 6.63
C ILE A 59 -12.69 13.33 7.31
N LYS A 60 -11.62 12.55 7.19
CA LYS A 60 -10.36 12.78 7.92
C LYS A 60 -9.22 13.28 7.03
N GLY A 61 -9.42 13.39 5.71
CA GLY A 61 -8.39 13.85 4.77
C GLY A 61 -7.42 12.76 4.31
N GLY A 62 -7.67 11.49 4.69
CA GLY A 62 -6.86 10.34 4.31
C GLY A 62 -5.97 9.82 5.44
N ILE A 63 -5.48 8.59 5.26
CA ILE A 63 -4.56 7.94 6.20
C ILE A 63 -3.16 8.52 5.98
N PRO A 64 -2.42 8.92 7.04
CA PRO A 64 -1.08 9.48 6.92
C PRO A 64 -0.06 8.38 6.58
N VAL A 65 -0.06 7.91 5.34
CA VAL A 65 0.88 6.89 4.85
C VAL A 65 1.98 7.56 4.01
N PRO A 66 3.18 7.79 4.56
CA PRO A 66 4.27 8.39 3.81
C PRO A 66 4.87 7.41 2.80
N ASN A 67 5.49 7.95 1.75
CA ASN A 67 6.32 7.15 0.86
C ASN A 67 7.66 6.81 1.55
N LEU A 68 7.85 5.55 1.90
CA LEU A 68 9.02 5.07 2.62
C LEU A 68 9.93 4.26 1.69
N ILE A 69 11.24 4.43 1.86
CA ILE A 69 12.22 3.55 1.23
C ILE A 69 12.18 2.16 1.88
N SER A 70 12.50 1.12 1.11
CA SER A 70 12.64 -0.22 1.66
C SER A 70 13.85 -0.30 2.59
N ILE A 71 13.63 -0.77 3.82
CA ILE A 71 14.68 -1.01 4.82
C ILE A 71 15.11 -2.48 4.91
N LYS A 72 14.62 -3.35 4.00
CA LYS A 72 14.84 -4.82 4.07
C LYS A 72 16.31 -5.21 4.09
N SER A 73 17.16 -4.53 3.32
CA SER A 73 18.61 -4.75 3.30
C SER A 73 19.28 -4.34 4.62
N PHE A 74 18.81 -3.25 5.25
CA PHE A 74 19.33 -2.78 6.54
C PHE A 74 18.99 -3.77 7.66
N LEU A 75 17.76 -4.28 7.66
CA LEU A 75 17.33 -5.31 8.62
C LEU A 75 18.12 -6.61 8.44
N LYS A 76 18.36 -7.06 7.20
CA LYS A 76 19.19 -8.24 6.94
C LYS A 76 20.63 -8.06 7.42
N ARG A 77 21.19 -6.84 7.32
CA ARG A 77 22.53 -6.52 7.84
C ARG A 77 22.59 -6.67 9.36
N LEU A 78 21.58 -6.17 10.07
CA LEU A 78 21.47 -6.34 11.52
C LEU A 78 21.36 -7.82 11.92
N ASP A 79 20.56 -8.59 11.18
CA ASP A 79 20.31 -10.01 11.45
C ASP A 79 21.59 -10.87 11.41
N ILE A 80 22.54 -10.52 10.52
CA ILE A 80 23.85 -11.19 10.44
C ILE A 80 24.92 -10.57 11.36
N GLY A 81 24.53 -9.74 12.33
CA GLY A 81 25.42 -9.11 13.31
C GLY A 81 26.18 -7.87 12.81
N GLY A 82 25.79 -7.32 11.65
CA GLY A 82 26.37 -6.09 11.12
C GLY A 82 25.80 -4.83 11.79
N THR A 83 26.51 -3.71 11.64
CA THR A 83 26.10 -2.40 12.19
C THR A 83 25.42 -1.52 11.15
N LEU A 84 24.61 -0.55 11.59
CA LEU A 84 23.98 0.44 10.72
C LEU A 84 24.77 1.75 10.71
N ASN A 85 24.82 2.41 9.56
CA ASN A 85 25.26 3.79 9.49
C ASN A 85 24.12 4.77 9.83
N SER A 86 24.45 6.06 10.00
CA SER A 86 23.49 7.09 10.39
C SER A 86 22.30 7.23 9.43
N LYS A 87 22.51 7.03 8.11
CA LYS A 87 21.42 7.11 7.11
C LYS A 87 20.48 5.91 7.20
N GLU A 88 21.03 4.71 7.39
CA GLU A 88 20.25 3.49 7.57
C GLU A 88 19.42 3.54 8.86
N LEU A 89 20.04 3.99 9.96
CA LEU A 89 19.34 4.17 11.23
C LEU A 89 18.22 5.22 11.13
N ALA A 90 18.48 6.36 10.49
CA ALA A 90 17.46 7.38 10.25
C ALA A 90 16.30 6.84 9.39
N ALA A 91 16.58 5.99 8.40
CA ALA A 91 15.55 5.36 7.59
C ALA A 91 14.64 4.44 8.42
N ILE A 92 15.21 3.62 9.31
CA ILE A 92 14.43 2.80 10.24
C ILE A 92 13.59 3.69 11.17
N GLY A 93 14.18 4.77 11.71
CA GLY A 93 13.46 5.72 12.55
C GLY A 93 12.26 6.35 11.84
N ARG A 94 12.35 6.66 10.54
CA ARG A 94 11.21 7.14 9.75
C ARG A 94 10.11 6.09 9.61
N VAL A 95 10.46 4.82 9.39
CA VAL A 95 9.47 3.73 9.34
C VAL A 95 8.72 3.64 10.67
N LEU A 96 9.44 3.64 11.80
CA LEU A 96 8.83 3.57 13.13
C LEU A 96 7.89 4.74 13.42
N ARG A 97 8.29 5.98 13.05
CA ARG A 97 7.43 7.16 13.21
C ARG A 97 6.16 7.05 12.36
N ALA A 98 6.29 6.67 11.10
CA ALA A 98 5.14 6.47 10.21
C ALA A 98 4.18 5.40 10.75
N THR A 99 4.71 4.28 11.25
CA THR A 99 3.89 3.24 11.90
C THR A 99 3.13 3.80 13.11
N ASN A 100 3.79 4.62 13.92
CA ASN A 100 3.15 5.24 15.09
C ASN A 100 2.07 6.27 14.69
N GLU A 101 2.30 7.07 13.64
CA GLU A 101 1.30 8.01 13.10
C GLU A 101 0.05 7.29 12.61
N VAL A 102 0.21 6.21 11.86
CA VAL A 102 -0.92 5.38 11.41
C VAL A 102 -1.65 4.73 12.59
N ASN A 103 -0.91 4.20 13.58
CA ASN A 103 -1.51 3.62 14.77
C ASN A 103 -2.33 4.64 15.57
N ARG A 104 -1.83 5.87 15.70
CA ARG A 104 -2.53 6.96 16.37
C ARG A 104 -3.79 7.37 15.59
N PHE A 105 -3.69 7.48 14.27
CA PHE A 105 -4.82 7.82 13.40
C PHE A 105 -6.05 6.90 13.61
N PHE A 106 -5.83 5.61 13.88
CA PHE A 106 -6.92 4.65 14.10
C PHE A 106 -7.33 4.49 15.57
N LYS A 107 -6.59 5.07 16.52
CA LYS A 107 -6.96 5.08 17.95
C LYS A 107 -7.81 6.29 18.35
N ASP A 108 -7.65 7.41 17.62
CA ASP A 108 -8.33 8.69 17.84
C ASP A 108 -9.65 8.77 17.03
#